data_AF-A0A9P2M3C6-F1
#
_entry.id   AF-A0A9P2M3C6-F1
#
_cell.length_a   1.000
_cell.length_b   1.000
_cell.length_c   1.000
_cell.angle_alpha   90.00
_cell.angle_beta   90.00
_cell.angle_gamma   90.00
#
_symmetry.space_group_name_H-M   'P 1'
#
loop_
_entity.id
_entity.type
_entity.pdbx_description
1 polymer ?
#
loop_
_entity_poly.entity_id
_entity_poly.type
_entity_poly.pdbx_seq_one_letter_code
_entity_poly.pdbx_strand_id
1 'polypeptide(L)'
;MSPANPSGTNTLALATSPYLRQHADNPVHWQQWTPQALAEAAARAVPILLSVGYAACHWCHVMAHESFDDDEVAAAMNAGFVCIKVDREERPDIDAVYMNATVALTGQGGWPMTCFLTPNGRPFFCGTYYPKAAFLQLLSAISETWRERRAEVEQASDHIAAELRSMASGLPGGGPEVAPELCDDAVAGVLREQDTAHGGFGGAPKFPPSALLEALMRHYERTRSPAALEAVARTGNAMARGGIYDQLGGGFARYSVDGAWVVPHFEKMLYDNALLLRAYAHWARRTGDPLARRVAAQTARFLLDELGSKAPADMFTSSLDADADGREGSTYVWTPVQLTEVLGGDDGRWAAEVFGVTEAGTFEHGTSVLQLPADPDDAARLDRVRAALLVARLARAQPARDDKVVTSWNGLAITALAEASVALDDPALAHAARRCATRLLDLHVVDGRLRRASLGGVVGDSAAILEDHAMLATGLLALYQLTSEGAWLTAAVDGVSQVVERFMHRARHREHGFMLALVTAATCCGPPDPRSRLMPTGRPPSGRFRRIAEAPA
;
A
#
# COMPACT_ATOMS: atom_id res chain seq x y z
N MET A 1 2.68 9.05 30.60
CA MET A 1 2.79 10.51 30.37
C MET A 1 4.18 10.74 29.82
N SER A 2 4.33 10.96 28.52
CA SER A 2 5.63 11.37 27.96
C SER A 2 6.01 12.76 28.46
N PRO A 3 7.30 13.03 28.72
CA PRO A 3 7.75 14.36 29.11
C PRO A 3 7.42 15.37 28.00
N ALA A 4 7.12 16.62 28.39
CA ALA A 4 6.82 17.70 27.47
C ALA A 4 7.99 17.86 26.47
N ASN A 5 7.70 17.68 25.18
CA ASN A 5 8.68 17.86 24.11
C ASN A 5 9.14 19.33 24.06
N PRO A 6 10.45 19.61 24.01
CA PRO A 6 10.94 20.96 23.82
C PRO A 6 10.55 21.46 22.41
N SER A 7 9.79 22.56 22.37
CA SER A 7 9.42 23.23 21.12
C SER A 7 10.67 23.59 20.32
N GLY A 8 10.68 23.31 19.02
CA GLY A 8 11.79 23.66 18.13
C GLY A 8 12.93 22.66 18.08
N THR A 9 12.66 21.36 18.24
CA THR A 9 13.62 20.28 18.00
C THR A 9 12.96 19.11 17.27
N ASN A 10 13.74 18.31 16.56
CA ASN A 10 13.28 17.06 15.97
C ASN A 10 13.07 16.02 17.09
N THR A 11 11.89 15.40 17.13
CA THR A 11 11.48 14.45 18.20
C THR A 11 11.28 13.03 17.68
N LEU A 12 11.59 12.75 16.41
CA LEU A 12 11.33 11.44 15.80
C LEU A 12 12.24 10.32 16.32
N ALA A 13 13.36 10.65 16.96
CA ALA A 13 14.19 9.67 17.68
C ALA A 13 13.40 8.89 18.77
N LEU A 14 12.31 9.49 19.29
CA LEU A 14 11.45 8.90 20.33
C LEU A 14 10.32 8.03 19.74
N ALA A 15 10.18 7.95 18.41
CA ALA A 15 9.12 7.19 17.77
C ALA A 15 9.41 5.68 17.78
N THR A 16 8.36 4.87 17.85
CA THR A 16 8.46 3.40 17.71
C THR A 16 8.65 2.98 16.24
N SER A 17 8.05 3.74 15.31
CA SER A 17 8.16 3.52 13.87
C SER A 17 9.62 3.56 13.39
N PRO A 18 10.11 2.52 12.68
CA PRO A 18 11.38 2.57 11.98
C PRO A 18 11.44 3.71 10.96
N TYR A 19 10.37 3.89 10.17
CA TYR A 19 10.27 4.96 9.17
C TYR A 19 10.47 6.34 9.79
N LEU A 20 9.80 6.63 10.91
CA LEU A 20 9.96 7.92 11.57
C LEU A 20 11.40 8.12 12.09
N ARG A 21 12.00 7.08 12.67
CA ARG A 21 13.38 7.14 13.17
C ARG A 21 14.43 7.34 12.09
N GLN A 22 14.17 6.92 10.84
CA GLN A 22 15.05 7.24 9.70
C GLN A 22 15.21 8.75 9.48
N HIS A 23 14.30 9.58 10.01
CA HIS A 23 14.33 11.03 9.88
C HIS A 23 14.69 11.75 11.18
N ALA A 24 15.23 11.03 12.17
CA ALA A 24 15.56 11.58 13.48
C ALA A 24 16.69 12.62 13.43
N ASP A 25 17.61 12.47 12.48
CA ASP A 25 18.80 13.34 12.35
C ASP A 25 18.58 14.51 11.38
N ASN A 26 17.42 14.58 10.71
CA ASN A 26 17.10 15.69 9.82
C ASN A 26 17.08 17.03 10.58
N PRO A 27 17.59 18.13 9.98
CA PRO A 27 17.55 19.46 10.58
C PRO A 27 16.14 20.04 10.71
N VAL A 28 15.15 19.47 10.02
CA VAL A 28 13.73 19.82 10.19
C VAL A 28 13.25 19.39 11.59
N HIS A 29 12.51 20.26 12.27
CA HIS A 29 11.91 20.02 13.59
C HIS A 29 10.69 19.09 13.50
N TRP A 30 10.90 17.87 13.02
CA TRP A 30 9.84 16.89 12.84
C TRP A 30 9.21 16.46 14.17
N GLN A 31 7.88 16.36 14.16
CA GLN A 31 7.08 15.83 15.25
C GLN A 31 6.12 14.75 14.76
N GLN A 32 5.69 13.88 15.67
CA GLN A 32 4.61 12.94 15.41
C GLN A 32 3.25 13.66 15.42
N TRP A 33 2.26 13.08 14.73
CA TRP A 33 0.88 13.58 14.80
C TRP A 33 0.31 13.40 16.20
N THR A 34 0.27 14.49 16.97
CA THR A 34 -0.22 14.51 18.35
C THR A 34 -1.09 15.74 18.61
N PRO A 35 -2.00 15.69 19.61
CA PRO A 35 -2.73 16.89 20.04
C PRO A 35 -1.80 18.06 20.41
N GLN A 36 -0.61 17.77 20.93
CA GLN A 36 0.41 18.76 21.28
C GLN A 36 0.95 19.47 20.04
N ALA A 37 1.26 18.75 18.96
CA ALA A 37 1.70 19.36 17.70
C ALA A 37 0.63 20.27 17.08
N LEU A 38 -0.65 19.85 17.12
CA LEU A 38 -1.78 20.67 16.68
C LEU A 38 -1.94 21.93 17.54
N ALA A 39 -1.83 21.78 18.87
CA ALA A 39 -1.89 22.90 19.80
C ALA A 39 -0.74 23.89 19.61
N GLU A 40 0.47 23.39 19.30
CA GLU A 40 1.61 24.24 18.96
C GLU A 40 1.33 25.07 17.70
N ALA A 41 0.81 24.45 16.64
CA ALA A 41 0.46 25.16 15.40
C ALA A 41 -0.58 26.27 15.66
N ALA A 42 -1.56 25.99 16.53
CA ALA A 42 -2.56 26.97 16.93
C ALA A 42 -1.96 28.11 17.76
N ALA A 43 -1.08 27.80 18.71
CA ALA A 43 -0.41 28.79 19.56
C ALA A 43 0.54 29.70 18.77
N ARG A 44 1.26 29.14 17.80
CA ARG A 44 2.15 29.87 16.89
C ARG A 44 1.40 30.59 15.76
N ALA A 45 0.13 30.27 15.54
CA ALA A 45 -0.69 30.75 14.43
C ALA A 45 -0.07 30.50 13.03
N VAL A 46 0.65 29.38 12.88
CA VAL A 46 1.31 28.96 11.62
C VAL A 46 0.64 27.71 11.05
N PRO A 47 0.70 27.47 9.73
CA PRO A 47 0.18 26.25 9.15
C PRO A 47 1.01 25.03 9.56
N ILE A 48 0.41 23.85 9.37
CA ILE A 48 1.07 22.55 9.54
C ILE A 48 1.58 22.11 8.18
N LEU A 49 2.83 21.64 8.13
CA LEU A 49 3.37 20.88 7.01
C LEU A 49 3.34 19.41 7.40
N LEU A 50 2.43 18.65 6.79
CA LEU A 50 2.27 17.21 6.99
C LEU A 50 3.00 16.45 5.89
N SER A 51 3.94 15.59 6.28
CA SER A 51 4.60 14.62 5.40
C SER A 51 4.19 13.20 5.79
N VAL A 52 3.60 12.43 4.87
CA VAL A 52 3.21 11.03 5.08
C VAL A 52 4.00 10.12 4.15
N GLY A 53 4.51 9.00 4.69
CA GLY A 53 5.26 7.98 3.94
C GLY A 53 5.40 6.68 4.74
N TYR A 54 6.29 5.79 4.28
CA TYR A 54 6.61 4.51 4.91
C TYR A 54 8.01 4.06 4.48
N ALA A 55 8.56 3.05 5.17
CA ALA A 55 9.97 2.71 5.11
C ALA A 55 10.47 2.18 3.76
N ALA A 56 9.63 1.51 2.97
CA ALA A 56 10.04 0.91 1.68
C ALA A 56 9.91 1.86 0.47
N CYS A 57 9.47 3.10 0.69
CA CYS A 57 9.12 4.06 -0.35
C CYS A 57 10.34 4.77 -0.93
N HIS A 58 10.75 4.45 -2.16
CA HIS A 58 11.88 5.09 -2.84
C HIS A 58 11.74 6.63 -2.89
N TRP A 59 10.63 7.16 -3.40
CA TRP A 59 10.42 8.60 -3.50
C TRP A 59 10.42 9.31 -2.14
N CYS A 60 10.12 8.60 -1.06
CA CYS A 60 10.19 9.13 0.30
C CYS A 60 11.65 9.33 0.73
N HIS A 61 12.55 8.42 0.36
CA HIS A 61 14.01 8.58 0.55
C HIS A 61 14.55 9.71 -0.31
N VAL A 62 14.18 9.77 -1.59
CA VAL A 62 14.61 10.85 -2.50
C VAL A 62 14.23 12.22 -1.94
N MET A 63 12.96 12.40 -1.55
CA MET A 63 12.51 13.66 -0.94
C MET A 63 13.26 13.99 0.35
N ALA A 64 13.55 12.98 1.17
CA ALA A 64 14.26 13.18 2.42
C ALA A 64 15.69 13.66 2.19
N HIS A 65 16.43 13.01 1.30
CA HIS A 65 17.81 13.38 0.98
C HIS A 65 17.92 14.69 0.21
N GLU A 66 17.04 14.93 -0.77
CA GLU A 66 17.12 16.14 -1.60
C GLU A 66 16.63 17.39 -0.87
N SER A 67 15.63 17.25 0.02
CA SER A 67 14.96 18.39 0.64
C SER A 67 15.01 18.38 2.17
N PHE A 68 14.63 17.29 2.84
CA PHE A 68 14.46 17.33 4.31
C PHE A 68 15.77 17.29 5.10
N ASP A 69 16.88 16.90 4.46
CA ASP A 69 18.24 16.88 5.03
C ASP A 69 19.01 18.19 4.77
N ASP A 70 18.42 19.10 3.99
CA ASP A 70 19.05 20.36 3.60
C ASP A 70 18.76 21.48 4.59
N ASP A 71 19.80 22.16 5.09
CA ASP A 71 19.69 23.20 6.11
C ASP A 71 18.87 24.42 5.66
N GLU A 72 18.91 24.79 4.37
CA GLU A 72 18.16 25.93 3.84
C GLU A 72 16.66 25.61 3.80
N VAL A 73 16.31 24.42 3.31
CA VAL A 73 14.93 23.93 3.31
C VAL A 73 14.42 23.79 4.75
N ALA A 74 15.22 23.21 5.64
CA ALA A 74 14.85 23.03 7.04
C ALA A 74 14.64 24.37 7.75
N ALA A 75 15.49 25.38 7.52
CA ALA A 75 15.30 26.71 8.07
C ALA A 75 13.96 27.33 7.62
N ALA A 76 13.63 27.21 6.34
CA ALA A 76 12.36 27.69 5.80
C ALA A 76 11.15 26.95 6.42
N MET A 77 11.23 25.63 6.53
CA MET A 77 10.20 24.79 7.13
C MET A 77 10.00 25.12 8.63
N ASN A 78 11.08 25.15 9.39
CA ASN A 78 11.06 25.34 10.84
C ASN A 78 10.53 26.72 11.23
N ALA A 79 10.85 27.75 10.43
CA ALA A 79 10.35 29.11 10.65
C ALA A 79 8.86 29.24 10.33
N GLY A 80 8.43 28.68 9.20
CA GLY A 80 7.07 28.90 8.66
C GLY A 80 6.01 27.94 9.17
N PHE A 81 6.38 26.78 9.72
CA PHE A 81 5.45 25.67 9.90
C PHE A 81 5.65 24.91 11.21
N VAL A 82 4.61 24.17 11.61
CA VAL A 82 4.76 22.98 12.47
C VAL A 82 4.88 21.77 11.56
N CYS A 83 6.05 21.12 11.56
CA CYS A 83 6.37 20.01 10.68
C CYS A 83 5.98 18.68 11.34
N ILE A 84 5.01 17.98 10.76
CA ILE A 84 4.52 16.70 11.25
C ILE A 84 4.85 15.60 10.24
N LYS A 85 5.46 14.50 10.71
CA LYS A 85 5.76 13.31 9.91
C LYS A 85 4.94 12.11 10.39
N VAL A 86 4.39 11.35 9.45
CA VAL A 86 3.49 10.23 9.74
C VAL A 86 3.91 8.99 8.96
N ASP A 87 4.05 7.88 9.68
CA ASP A 87 4.13 6.54 9.11
C ASP A 87 2.71 6.06 8.77
N ARG A 88 2.41 5.90 7.47
CA ARG A 88 1.09 5.43 7.03
C ARG A 88 0.77 4.02 7.50
N GLU A 89 1.77 3.19 7.76
CA GLU A 89 1.55 1.81 8.19
C GLU A 89 1.04 1.78 9.63
N GLU A 90 1.53 2.69 10.49
CA GLU A 90 1.04 2.85 11.86
C GLU A 90 -0.24 3.71 11.94
N ARG A 91 -0.41 4.70 11.04
CA ARG A 91 -1.52 5.66 11.03
C ARG A 91 -2.23 5.74 9.68
N PRO A 92 -2.82 4.64 9.19
CA PRO A 92 -3.57 4.63 7.93
C PRO A 92 -4.83 5.52 8.00
N ASP A 93 -5.31 5.82 9.21
CA ASP A 93 -6.44 6.70 9.47
C ASP A 93 -6.15 8.13 9.02
N ILE A 94 -4.92 8.60 9.27
CA ILE A 94 -4.45 9.90 8.81
C ILE A 94 -4.17 9.85 7.30
N ASP A 95 -3.43 8.82 6.87
CA ASP A 95 -3.07 8.60 5.46
C ASP A 95 -4.30 8.65 4.55
N ALA A 96 -5.36 7.90 4.88
CA ALA A 96 -6.56 7.83 4.06
C ALA A 96 -7.27 9.18 3.89
N VAL A 97 -7.36 9.98 4.96
CA VAL A 97 -8.00 11.31 4.91
C VAL A 97 -7.24 12.24 3.98
N TYR A 98 -5.92 12.32 4.13
CA TYR A 98 -5.10 13.24 3.36
C TYR A 98 -4.83 12.73 1.94
N MET A 99 -4.81 11.41 1.72
CA MET A 99 -4.76 10.82 0.38
C MET A 99 -6.03 11.15 -0.40
N ASN A 100 -7.21 11.02 0.21
CA ASN A 100 -8.47 11.43 -0.43
C ASN A 100 -8.47 12.92 -0.77
N ALA A 101 -7.92 13.78 0.11
CA ALA A 101 -7.78 15.20 -0.18
C ALA A 101 -6.83 15.46 -1.35
N THR A 102 -5.71 14.73 -1.42
CA THR A 102 -4.72 14.82 -2.50
C THR A 102 -5.30 14.40 -3.84
N VAL A 103 -6.04 13.29 -3.88
CA VAL A 103 -6.72 12.82 -5.08
C VAL A 103 -7.80 13.80 -5.52
N ALA A 104 -8.58 14.36 -4.59
CA ALA A 104 -9.60 15.35 -4.91
C ALA A 104 -9.01 16.62 -5.54
N LEU A 105 -7.84 17.07 -5.07
CA LEU A 105 -7.19 18.28 -5.55
C LEU A 105 -6.38 18.07 -6.84
N THR A 106 -5.71 16.94 -6.98
CA THR A 106 -4.70 16.73 -8.03
C THR A 106 -5.11 15.70 -9.08
N GLY A 107 -6.21 14.97 -8.85
CA GLY A 107 -6.70 13.86 -9.68
C GLY A 107 -5.93 12.55 -9.49
N GLN A 108 -4.82 12.57 -8.75
CA GLN A 108 -3.95 11.43 -8.50
C GLN A 108 -3.42 11.45 -7.05
N GLY A 109 -2.78 10.38 -6.62
CA GLY A 109 -2.26 10.24 -5.27
C GLY A 109 -0.94 9.49 -5.28
N GLY A 110 -0.21 9.54 -4.18
CA GLY A 110 1.05 8.84 -4.05
C GLY A 110 1.83 9.28 -2.82
N TRP A 111 2.90 8.54 -2.53
CA TRP A 111 3.85 8.87 -1.48
C TRP A 111 5.20 9.25 -2.10
N PRO A 112 5.97 10.15 -1.47
CA PRO A 112 5.67 10.88 -0.24
C PRO A 112 4.51 11.85 -0.46
N MET A 113 3.63 11.95 0.53
CA MET A 113 2.50 12.89 0.49
C MET A 113 2.86 14.13 1.29
N THR A 114 2.74 15.31 0.67
CA THR A 114 3.07 16.61 1.26
C THR A 114 1.81 17.46 1.29
N CYS A 115 1.26 17.70 2.48
CA CYS A 115 0.05 18.47 2.68
C CYS A 115 0.30 19.70 3.57
N PHE A 116 -0.29 20.83 3.20
CA PHE A 116 -0.34 22.01 4.06
C PHE A 116 -1.73 22.14 4.67
N LEU A 117 -1.76 22.22 5.99
CA LEU A 117 -2.98 22.21 6.78
C LEU A 117 -3.07 23.49 7.60
N THR A 118 -4.29 23.93 7.86
CA THR A 118 -4.56 24.90 8.92
C THR A 118 -4.22 24.31 10.30
N PRO A 119 -4.02 25.12 11.37
CA PRO A 119 -3.71 24.64 12.71
C PRO A 119 -4.68 23.61 13.30
N ASN A 120 -5.94 23.57 12.81
CA ASN A 120 -6.93 22.59 13.23
C ASN A 120 -6.92 21.30 12.37
N GLY A 121 -5.94 21.15 11.48
CA GLY A 121 -5.73 19.96 10.65
C GLY A 121 -6.53 19.92 9.35
N ARG A 122 -7.25 20.98 8.97
CA ARG A 122 -7.95 21.01 7.67
C ARG A 122 -6.98 21.28 6.52
N PRO A 123 -6.92 20.41 5.49
CA PRO A 123 -6.02 20.60 4.35
C PRO A 123 -6.48 21.76 3.48
N PHE A 124 -5.54 22.56 2.98
CA PHE A 124 -5.80 23.61 1.97
C PHE A 124 -4.92 23.47 0.73
N PHE A 125 -3.84 22.69 0.81
CA PHE A 125 -3.01 22.34 -0.33
C PHE A 125 -2.45 20.93 -0.13
N CYS A 126 -2.43 20.13 -1.19
CA CYS A 126 -1.86 18.79 -1.19
C CYS A 126 -1.03 18.56 -2.46
N GLY A 127 0.04 17.80 -2.31
CA GLY A 127 0.84 17.28 -3.40
C GLY A 127 1.62 16.05 -2.96
N THR A 128 2.50 15.57 -3.82
CA THR A 128 3.33 14.41 -3.55
C THR A 128 4.80 14.82 -3.35
N TYR A 129 5.63 14.52 -4.34
CA TYR A 129 7.05 14.81 -4.39
C TYR A 129 7.32 16.22 -4.95
N TYR A 130 8.29 16.92 -4.39
CA TYR A 130 8.77 18.22 -4.88
C TYR A 130 10.30 18.27 -4.89
N PRO A 131 10.94 18.52 -6.04
CA PRO A 131 12.38 18.81 -6.07
C PRO A 131 12.74 20.03 -5.22
N LYS A 132 13.96 20.09 -4.67
CA LYS A 132 14.38 21.12 -3.69
C LYS A 132 14.01 22.54 -4.11
N ALA A 133 14.36 22.93 -5.34
CA ALA A 133 14.13 24.29 -5.82
C ALA A 133 12.64 24.65 -5.90
N ALA A 134 11.80 23.71 -6.38
CA ALA A 134 10.35 23.90 -6.42
C ALA A 134 9.74 23.89 -5.01
N PHE A 135 10.31 23.09 -4.10
CA PHE A 135 9.85 23.01 -2.73
C PHE A 135 10.10 24.31 -1.96
N LEU A 136 11.28 24.93 -2.09
CA LEU A 136 11.55 26.26 -1.51
C LEU A 136 10.59 27.34 -2.01
N GLN A 137 10.31 27.35 -3.32
CA GLN A 137 9.33 28.26 -3.91
C GLN A 137 7.93 28.02 -3.33
N LEU A 138 7.53 26.75 -3.18
CA LEU A 138 6.25 26.37 -2.60
C LEU A 138 6.14 26.80 -1.13
N LEU A 139 7.16 26.55 -0.31
CA LEU A 139 7.20 26.97 1.10
C LEU A 139 7.03 28.49 1.25
N SER A 140 7.71 29.26 0.39
CA SER A 140 7.58 30.72 0.36
C SER A 140 6.16 31.16 -0.02
N ALA A 141 5.62 30.61 -1.11
CA ALA A 141 4.27 30.95 -1.59
C ALA A 141 3.17 30.60 -0.59
N ILE A 142 3.28 29.45 0.09
CA ILE A 142 2.34 29.05 1.15
C ILE A 142 2.44 30.00 2.35
N SER A 143 3.64 30.37 2.77
CA SER A 143 3.86 31.29 3.89
C SER A 143 3.30 32.68 3.62
N GLU A 144 3.53 33.22 2.42
CA GLU A 144 2.98 34.50 1.97
C GLU A 144 1.44 34.46 1.93
N THR A 145 0.87 33.44 1.29
CA THR A 145 -0.58 33.26 1.18
C THR A 145 -1.24 33.11 2.55
N TRP A 146 -0.59 32.39 3.47
CA TRP A 146 -1.06 32.24 4.85
C TRP A 146 -1.16 33.58 5.60
N ARG A 147 -0.13 34.41 5.46
CA ARG A 147 -0.01 35.70 6.17
C ARG A 147 -0.91 36.77 5.56
N GLU A 148 -0.99 36.83 4.24
CA GLU A 148 -1.60 37.95 3.53
C GLU A 148 -3.03 37.64 3.07
N ARG A 149 -3.34 36.38 2.79
CA ARG A 149 -4.59 35.94 2.16
C ARG A 149 -5.25 34.79 2.94
N ARG A 150 -5.27 34.92 4.27
CA ARG A 150 -5.77 33.87 5.16
C ARG A 150 -7.21 33.46 4.87
N ALA A 151 -8.08 34.38 4.46
CA ALA A 151 -9.46 34.08 4.11
C ALA A 151 -9.56 33.12 2.91
N GLU A 152 -8.69 33.26 1.90
CA GLU A 152 -8.64 32.36 0.74
C GLU A 152 -8.24 30.94 1.17
N VAL A 153 -7.31 30.81 2.12
CA VAL A 153 -6.88 29.52 2.68
C VAL A 153 -8.02 28.81 3.40
N GLU A 154 -8.80 29.53 4.21
CA GLU A 154 -9.94 28.96 4.91
C GLU A 154 -11.05 28.53 3.94
N GLN A 155 -11.28 29.30 2.87
CA GLN A 155 -12.24 28.96 1.82
C GLN A 155 -11.81 27.71 1.04
N ALA A 156 -10.53 27.60 0.67
CA ALA A 156 -9.99 26.41 0.04
C ALA A 156 -10.15 25.17 0.94
N SER A 157 -9.89 25.32 2.24
CA SER A 157 -10.09 24.26 3.23
C SER A 157 -11.55 23.82 3.33
N ASP A 158 -12.50 24.75 3.29
CA ASP A 158 -13.93 24.44 3.34
C ASP A 158 -14.41 23.69 2.09
N HIS A 159 -13.89 24.07 0.93
CA HIS A 159 -14.18 23.39 -0.32
C HIS A 159 -13.67 21.94 -0.29
N ILE A 160 -12.40 21.71 0.10
CA ILE A 160 -11.85 20.36 0.22
C ILE A 160 -12.62 19.53 1.24
N ALA A 161 -12.97 20.12 2.39
CA ALA A 161 -13.76 19.42 3.41
C ALA A 161 -15.16 19.06 2.90
N ALA A 162 -15.78 19.90 2.06
CA ALA A 162 -17.06 19.60 1.43
C ALA A 162 -16.95 18.44 0.42
N GLU A 163 -15.91 18.42 -0.41
CA GLU A 163 -15.64 17.32 -1.34
C GLU A 163 -15.33 16.01 -0.60
N LEU A 164 -14.51 16.03 0.46
CA LEU A 164 -14.27 14.88 1.32
C LEU A 164 -15.56 14.33 1.93
N ARG A 165 -16.43 15.22 2.43
CA ARG A 165 -17.75 14.83 2.92
C ARG A 165 -18.61 14.24 1.81
N SER A 166 -18.60 14.83 0.62
CA SER A 166 -19.32 14.34 -0.56
C SER A 166 -18.89 12.92 -0.93
N MET A 167 -17.57 12.68 -1.03
CA MET A 167 -17.01 11.35 -1.32
C MET A 167 -17.33 10.32 -0.24
N ALA A 168 -17.35 10.73 1.03
CA ALA A 168 -17.73 9.85 2.14
C ALA A 168 -19.25 9.63 2.22
N SER A 169 -20.04 10.58 1.70
CA SER A 169 -21.50 10.64 1.84
C SER A 169 -22.25 9.89 0.79
N GLY A 170 -23.39 9.36 1.20
CA GLY A 170 -24.25 8.45 0.49
C GLY A 170 -24.53 8.64 -1.00
N LEU A 171 -24.94 7.57 -1.69
CA LEU A 171 -25.98 7.67 -2.69
C LEU A 171 -27.22 7.93 -1.83
N PRO A 172 -27.87 9.07 -2.01
CA PRO A 172 -29.15 9.28 -1.36
C PRO A 172 -30.07 8.08 -1.67
N GLY A 173 -30.52 7.38 -0.65
CA GLY A 173 -31.32 6.15 -0.74
C GLY A 173 -30.62 4.83 -0.40
N GLY A 174 -29.28 4.79 -0.29
CA GLY A 174 -28.54 3.55 0.01
C GLY A 174 -28.28 2.65 -1.19
N GLY A 175 -28.47 3.19 -2.40
CA GLY A 175 -28.38 2.45 -3.64
C GLY A 175 -29.52 1.44 -3.81
N PRO A 176 -29.62 0.81 -4.99
CA PRO A 176 -30.46 -0.37 -5.16
C PRO A 176 -29.96 -1.50 -4.24
N GLU A 177 -30.86 -2.43 -3.88
CA GLU A 177 -30.47 -3.66 -3.19
C GLU A 177 -29.38 -4.39 -3.99
N VAL A 178 -28.42 -4.99 -3.28
CA VAL A 178 -27.35 -5.75 -3.91
C VAL A 178 -27.93 -7.03 -4.50
N ALA A 179 -28.27 -6.96 -5.78
CA ALA A 179 -28.82 -8.07 -6.57
C ALA A 179 -27.77 -8.63 -7.55
N PRO A 180 -27.91 -9.89 -8.00
CA PRO A 180 -26.99 -10.49 -8.98
C PRO A 180 -26.78 -9.64 -10.23
N GLU A 181 -27.83 -9.01 -10.75
CA GLU A 181 -27.81 -8.18 -11.95
C GLU A 181 -26.91 -6.95 -11.78
N LEU A 182 -26.94 -6.33 -10.58
CA LEU A 182 -26.06 -5.22 -10.25
C LEU A 182 -24.58 -5.65 -10.28
N CYS A 183 -24.27 -6.85 -9.79
CA CYS A 183 -22.94 -7.41 -9.87
C CYS A 183 -22.52 -7.74 -11.31
N ASP A 184 -23.46 -8.19 -12.14
CA ASP A 184 -23.22 -8.49 -13.56
C ASP A 184 -22.91 -7.21 -14.34
N ASP A 185 -23.71 -6.16 -14.14
CA ASP A 185 -23.50 -4.84 -14.75
C ASP A 185 -22.18 -4.21 -14.30
N ALA A 186 -21.82 -4.35 -13.02
CA ALA A 186 -20.54 -3.87 -12.50
C ALA A 186 -19.36 -4.56 -13.20
N VAL A 187 -19.42 -5.89 -13.35
CA VAL A 187 -18.38 -6.66 -14.05
C VAL A 187 -18.33 -6.28 -15.53
N ALA A 188 -19.48 -6.12 -16.20
CA ALA A 188 -19.53 -5.67 -17.59
C ALA A 188 -18.91 -4.26 -17.75
N GLY A 189 -19.12 -3.37 -16.78
CA GLY A 189 -18.46 -2.07 -16.73
C GLY A 189 -16.94 -2.17 -16.67
N VAL A 190 -16.44 -2.97 -15.72
CA VAL A 190 -15.00 -3.17 -15.54
C VAL A 190 -14.33 -3.81 -16.76
N LEU A 191 -14.96 -4.80 -17.39
CA LEU A 191 -14.39 -5.47 -18.57
C LEU A 191 -14.22 -4.53 -19.78
N ARG A 192 -14.99 -3.43 -19.86
CA ARG A 192 -14.81 -2.41 -20.91
C ARG A 192 -13.55 -1.57 -20.73
N GLU A 193 -13.02 -1.49 -19.52
CA GLU A 193 -11.82 -0.71 -19.18
C GLU A 193 -10.54 -1.57 -19.19
N GLN A 194 -10.66 -2.84 -19.58
CA GLN A 194 -9.54 -3.77 -19.63
C GLN A 194 -8.51 -3.33 -20.68
N ASP A 195 -7.24 -3.33 -20.30
CA ASP A 195 -6.12 -3.28 -21.23
C ASP A 195 -5.90 -4.67 -21.81
N THR A 196 -6.44 -4.92 -23.00
CA THR A 196 -6.29 -6.22 -23.68
C THR A 196 -4.91 -6.40 -24.33
N ALA A 197 -4.17 -5.31 -24.55
CA ALA A 197 -2.86 -5.34 -25.20
C ALA A 197 -1.76 -5.79 -24.22
N HIS A 198 -1.76 -5.22 -23.01
CA HIS A 198 -0.75 -5.53 -21.99
C HIS A 198 -1.31 -6.28 -20.77
N GLY A 199 -2.62 -6.59 -20.74
CA GLY A 199 -3.28 -7.22 -19.59
C GLY A 199 -3.47 -6.28 -18.40
N GLY A 200 -4.49 -6.47 -17.58
CA GLY A 200 -4.83 -5.58 -16.47
C GLY A 200 -5.77 -4.44 -16.86
N PHE A 201 -5.73 -3.36 -16.08
CA PHE A 201 -6.68 -2.24 -16.17
C PHE A 201 -5.94 -0.91 -15.98
N GLY A 202 -6.43 0.15 -16.62
CA GLY A 202 -5.81 1.47 -16.56
C GLY A 202 -4.50 1.59 -17.38
N GLY A 203 -3.88 2.77 -17.29
CA GLY A 203 -2.60 3.09 -17.94
C GLY A 203 -1.40 3.02 -17.00
N ALA A 204 -0.33 3.71 -17.37
CA ALA A 204 0.86 3.89 -16.52
C ALA A 204 0.66 5.02 -15.48
N PRO A 205 1.15 4.89 -14.24
CA PRO A 205 1.69 3.66 -13.63
C PRO A 205 0.57 2.62 -13.38
N LYS A 206 0.93 1.34 -13.41
CA LYS A 206 -0.01 0.22 -13.41
C LYS A 206 0.12 -0.63 -12.14
N PHE A 207 -1.00 -0.80 -11.44
CA PHE A 207 -1.08 -1.51 -10.16
C PHE A 207 -1.74 -2.88 -10.33
N PRO A 208 -1.23 -3.94 -9.67
CA PRO A 208 -1.88 -5.25 -9.63
C PRO A 208 -3.31 -5.15 -9.10
N PRO A 209 -4.33 -5.54 -9.90
CA PRO A 209 -5.74 -5.34 -9.54
C PRO A 209 -6.26 -6.52 -8.69
N SER A 210 -5.53 -6.94 -7.65
CA SER A 210 -5.73 -8.22 -6.95
C SER A 210 -7.16 -8.44 -6.44
N ALA A 211 -7.77 -7.42 -5.83
CA ALA A 211 -9.15 -7.49 -5.36
C ALA A 211 -10.17 -7.62 -6.50
N LEU A 212 -9.90 -6.97 -7.63
CA LEU A 212 -10.72 -7.09 -8.83
C LEU A 212 -10.55 -8.47 -9.49
N LEU A 213 -9.34 -9.04 -9.51
CA LEU A 213 -9.13 -10.41 -10.00
C LEU A 213 -9.94 -11.42 -9.17
N GLU A 214 -9.95 -11.29 -7.84
CA GLU A 214 -10.82 -12.09 -6.97
C GLU A 214 -12.31 -11.89 -7.28
N ALA A 215 -12.76 -10.65 -7.51
CA ALA A 215 -14.15 -10.37 -7.87
C ALA A 215 -14.54 -11.00 -9.23
N LEU A 216 -13.65 -10.92 -10.23
CA LEU A 216 -13.84 -11.55 -11.54
C LEU A 216 -13.85 -13.09 -11.44
N MET A 217 -12.98 -13.67 -10.61
CA MET A 217 -13.01 -15.11 -10.34
C MET A 217 -14.32 -15.54 -9.68
N ARG A 218 -14.80 -14.82 -8.65
CA ARG A 218 -16.09 -15.10 -8.02
C ARG A 218 -17.26 -14.91 -8.98
N HIS A 219 -17.19 -13.92 -9.88
CA HIS A 219 -18.17 -13.75 -10.94
C HIS A 219 -18.17 -14.96 -11.87
N TYR A 220 -16.99 -15.42 -12.34
CA TYR A 220 -16.88 -16.64 -13.14
C TYR A 220 -17.45 -17.87 -12.42
N GLU A 221 -17.20 -18.02 -11.12
CA GLU A 221 -17.76 -19.14 -10.33
C GLU A 221 -19.29 -19.13 -10.31
N ARG A 222 -19.90 -17.95 -10.21
CA ARG A 222 -21.36 -17.77 -10.19
C ARG A 222 -22.01 -17.91 -11.57
N THR A 223 -21.43 -17.31 -12.61
CA THR A 223 -22.07 -17.13 -13.93
C THR A 223 -21.48 -17.99 -15.04
N ARG A 224 -20.28 -18.54 -14.83
CA ARG A 224 -19.46 -19.20 -15.85
C ARG A 224 -19.07 -18.31 -17.03
N SER A 225 -19.07 -16.98 -16.86
CA SER A 225 -18.69 -16.00 -17.89
C SER A 225 -17.24 -16.19 -18.39
N PRO A 226 -17.02 -16.61 -19.65
CA PRO A 226 -15.67 -16.79 -20.19
C PRO A 226 -14.88 -15.48 -20.20
N ALA A 227 -15.54 -14.35 -20.48
CA ALA A 227 -14.90 -13.04 -20.52
C ALA A 227 -14.26 -12.64 -19.18
N ALA A 228 -14.91 -12.97 -18.06
CA ALA A 228 -14.35 -12.71 -16.73
C ALA A 228 -13.09 -13.56 -16.48
N LEU A 229 -13.12 -14.85 -16.85
CA LEU A 229 -11.97 -15.73 -16.70
C LEU A 229 -10.82 -15.34 -17.64
N GLU A 230 -11.11 -14.98 -18.88
CA GLU A 230 -10.12 -14.47 -19.84
C GLU A 230 -9.46 -13.18 -19.34
N ALA A 231 -10.21 -12.30 -18.68
CA ALA A 231 -9.65 -11.10 -18.08
C ALA A 231 -8.69 -11.41 -16.92
N VAL A 232 -9.03 -12.39 -16.07
CA VAL A 232 -8.13 -12.87 -15.02
C VAL A 232 -6.88 -13.50 -15.64
N ALA A 233 -7.04 -14.41 -16.61
CA ALA A 233 -5.93 -15.11 -17.24
C ALA A 233 -4.98 -14.15 -17.96
N ARG A 234 -5.51 -13.21 -18.74
CA ARG A 234 -4.70 -12.20 -19.45
C ARG A 234 -3.89 -11.34 -18.49
N THR A 235 -4.55 -10.85 -17.43
CA THR A 235 -3.91 -9.99 -16.44
C THR A 235 -2.86 -10.76 -15.64
N GLY A 236 -3.21 -11.94 -15.14
CA GLY A 236 -2.30 -12.79 -14.38
C GLY A 236 -1.12 -13.29 -15.22
N ASN A 237 -1.32 -13.60 -16.49
CA ASN A 237 -0.24 -13.98 -17.40
C ASN A 237 0.73 -12.81 -17.64
N ALA A 238 0.20 -11.62 -17.96
CA ALA A 238 1.02 -10.44 -18.19
C ALA A 238 1.86 -10.05 -16.96
N MET A 239 1.26 -10.00 -15.77
CA MET A 239 2.00 -9.68 -14.54
C MET A 239 3.08 -10.73 -14.23
N ALA A 240 2.77 -12.03 -14.36
CA ALA A 240 3.71 -13.11 -14.05
C ALA A 240 4.90 -13.19 -15.03
N ARG A 241 4.71 -12.70 -16.26
CA ARG A 241 5.74 -12.69 -17.31
C ARG A 241 6.48 -11.36 -17.40
N GLY A 242 5.95 -10.29 -16.81
CA GLY A 242 6.59 -8.99 -16.74
C GLY A 242 7.70 -8.93 -15.68
N GLY A 243 8.38 -7.78 -15.61
CA GLY A 243 9.39 -7.49 -14.60
C GLY A 243 8.82 -7.09 -13.25
N ILE A 244 7.51 -6.83 -13.14
CA ILE A 244 6.82 -6.68 -11.85
C ILE A 244 6.89 -7.94 -10.98
N TYR A 245 6.98 -9.12 -11.62
CA TYR A 245 7.19 -10.39 -10.95
C TYR A 245 8.68 -10.73 -10.92
N ASP A 246 9.21 -11.03 -9.73
CA ASP A 246 10.62 -11.40 -9.59
C ASP A 246 10.87 -12.80 -10.19
N GLN A 247 11.43 -12.81 -11.39
CA GLN A 247 11.69 -14.03 -12.16
C GLN A 247 12.71 -14.98 -11.51
N LEU A 248 13.45 -14.54 -10.49
CA LEU A 248 14.41 -15.39 -9.78
C LEU A 248 13.84 -15.86 -8.44
N GLY A 249 13.48 -14.92 -7.55
CA GLY A 249 13.07 -15.20 -6.18
C GLY A 249 11.56 -15.28 -5.94
N GLY A 250 10.74 -14.92 -6.92
CA GLY A 250 9.30 -14.84 -6.76
C GLY A 250 8.85 -13.63 -5.93
N GLY A 251 7.52 -13.54 -5.79
CA GLY A 251 6.88 -12.35 -5.26
C GLY A 251 6.80 -11.22 -6.29
N PHE A 252 5.93 -10.26 -6.01
CA PHE A 252 5.62 -9.12 -6.84
C PHE A 252 6.12 -7.85 -6.17
N ALA A 253 6.70 -6.98 -7.00
CA ALA A 253 6.83 -5.57 -6.68
C ALA A 253 5.45 -4.89 -6.68
N ARG A 254 5.32 -3.77 -5.98
CA ARG A 254 4.01 -3.16 -5.73
C ARG A 254 3.29 -2.70 -6.99
N TYR A 255 4.01 -2.07 -7.92
CA TYR A 255 3.44 -1.57 -9.16
C TYR A 255 4.51 -1.37 -10.23
N SER A 256 4.04 -1.25 -11.48
CA SER A 256 4.86 -0.97 -12.66
C SER A 256 4.77 0.52 -13.02
N VAL A 257 5.90 1.16 -13.32
CA VAL A 257 5.92 2.55 -13.81
C VAL A 257 5.36 2.65 -15.22
N ASP A 258 5.50 1.58 -16.01
CA ASP A 258 4.94 1.48 -17.36
C ASP A 258 3.67 0.61 -17.40
N GLY A 259 2.94 0.70 -18.53
CA GLY A 259 1.71 -0.05 -18.74
C GLY A 259 1.89 -1.51 -19.17
N ALA A 260 3.11 -1.92 -19.51
CA ALA A 260 3.47 -3.25 -20.01
C ALA A 260 4.02 -4.19 -18.93
N TRP A 261 4.02 -3.75 -17.65
CA TRP A 261 4.49 -4.53 -16.50
C TRP A 261 6.01 -4.79 -16.49
N VAL A 262 6.80 -3.94 -17.14
CA VAL A 262 8.25 -4.19 -17.33
C VAL A 262 9.08 -3.66 -16.17
N VAL A 263 8.93 -2.38 -15.83
CA VAL A 263 9.76 -1.68 -14.85
C VAL A 263 8.95 -1.45 -13.58
N PRO A 264 9.26 -2.13 -12.47
CA PRO A 264 8.58 -1.88 -11.21
C PRO A 264 9.18 -0.70 -10.44
N HIS A 265 8.43 -0.18 -9.47
CA HIS A 265 9.05 0.30 -8.24
C HIS A 265 9.29 -0.90 -7.33
N PHE A 266 10.54 -1.16 -6.98
CA PHE A 266 11.00 -2.49 -6.53
C PHE A 266 10.59 -2.88 -5.11
N GLU A 267 9.82 -2.04 -4.42
CA GLU A 267 9.25 -2.36 -3.12
C GLU A 267 8.33 -3.58 -3.20
N LYS A 268 8.47 -4.49 -2.24
CA LYS A 268 7.62 -5.67 -2.13
C LYS A 268 6.87 -5.66 -0.81
N MET A 269 5.56 -5.54 -0.88
CA MET A 269 4.70 -5.43 0.30
C MET A 269 4.04 -6.78 0.62
N LEU A 270 3.86 -7.07 1.92
CA LEU A 270 3.17 -8.27 2.40
C LEU A 270 1.73 -8.33 1.88
N TYR A 271 0.97 -7.25 1.99
CA TYR A 271 -0.45 -7.25 1.62
C TYR A 271 -0.65 -7.45 0.11
N ASP A 272 0.19 -6.87 -0.74
CA ASP A 272 0.13 -7.04 -2.19
C ASP A 272 0.38 -8.50 -2.56
N ASN A 273 1.44 -9.09 -1.99
CA ASN A 273 1.81 -10.48 -2.25
C ASN A 273 0.82 -11.49 -1.66
N ALA A 274 0.22 -11.20 -0.50
CA ALA A 274 -0.85 -12.03 0.07
C ALA A 274 -2.10 -12.02 -0.82
N LEU A 275 -2.53 -10.85 -1.30
CA LEU A 275 -3.68 -10.73 -2.19
C LEU A 275 -3.43 -11.39 -3.55
N LEU A 276 -2.22 -11.26 -4.10
CA LEU A 276 -1.85 -11.93 -5.35
C LEU A 276 -1.72 -13.44 -5.19
N LEU A 277 -1.11 -13.92 -4.10
CA LEU A 277 -1.09 -15.35 -3.77
C LEU A 277 -2.50 -15.94 -3.80
N ARG A 278 -3.44 -15.27 -3.13
CA ARG A 278 -4.85 -15.68 -3.10
C ARG A 278 -5.47 -15.72 -4.51
N ALA A 279 -5.28 -14.67 -5.30
CA ALA A 279 -5.80 -14.59 -6.67
C ALA A 279 -5.24 -15.69 -7.59
N TYR A 280 -3.92 -15.91 -7.58
CA TYR A 280 -3.29 -16.97 -8.38
C TYR A 280 -3.64 -18.37 -7.88
N ALA A 281 -3.77 -18.58 -6.57
CA ALA A 281 -4.20 -19.86 -6.00
C ALA A 281 -5.64 -20.20 -6.43
N HIS A 282 -6.55 -19.23 -6.40
CA HIS A 282 -7.91 -19.43 -6.89
C HIS A 282 -7.97 -19.65 -8.40
N TRP A 283 -7.20 -18.90 -9.18
CA TRP A 283 -7.08 -19.15 -10.61
C TRP A 283 -6.59 -20.58 -10.87
N ALA A 284 -5.48 -20.99 -10.27
CA ALA A 284 -4.92 -22.34 -10.40
C ALA A 284 -5.93 -23.44 -10.00
N ARG A 285 -6.63 -23.27 -8.87
CA ARG A 285 -7.63 -24.24 -8.39
C ARG A 285 -8.80 -24.39 -9.36
N ARG A 286 -9.21 -23.31 -10.03
CA ARG A 286 -10.39 -23.31 -10.91
C ARG A 286 -10.10 -23.78 -12.33
N THR A 287 -8.89 -23.57 -12.83
CA THR A 287 -8.54 -23.88 -14.23
C THR A 287 -7.51 -24.99 -14.38
N GLY A 288 -6.74 -25.29 -13.34
CA GLY A 288 -5.54 -26.14 -13.45
C GLY A 288 -4.38 -25.48 -14.19
N ASP A 289 -4.42 -24.15 -14.38
CA ASP A 289 -3.40 -23.44 -15.16
C ASP A 289 -1.99 -23.59 -14.52
N PRO A 290 -1.00 -24.09 -15.27
CA PRO A 290 0.32 -24.39 -14.72
C PRO A 290 1.12 -23.13 -14.37
N LEU A 291 0.93 -22.03 -15.09
CA LEU A 291 1.55 -20.75 -14.76
C LEU A 291 0.97 -20.23 -13.44
N ALA A 292 -0.35 -20.27 -13.28
CA ALA A 292 -1.01 -19.84 -12.06
C ALA A 292 -0.54 -20.65 -10.85
N ARG A 293 -0.44 -21.98 -10.99
CA ARG A 293 0.08 -22.87 -9.94
C ARG A 293 1.54 -22.55 -9.58
N ARG A 294 2.40 -22.33 -10.60
CA ARG A 294 3.81 -21.96 -10.41
C ARG A 294 3.95 -20.65 -9.66
N VAL A 295 3.22 -19.62 -10.07
CA VAL A 295 3.28 -18.27 -9.50
C VAL A 295 2.74 -18.29 -8.07
N ALA A 296 1.60 -18.94 -7.81
CA ALA A 296 1.09 -19.11 -6.45
C ALA A 296 2.11 -19.80 -5.53
N ALA A 297 2.72 -20.90 -5.97
CA ALA A 297 3.73 -21.60 -5.18
C ALA A 297 4.99 -20.76 -4.93
N GLN A 298 5.45 -20.00 -5.92
CA GLN A 298 6.62 -19.12 -5.79
C GLN A 298 6.32 -17.91 -4.89
N THR A 299 5.15 -17.29 -5.01
CA THR A 299 4.72 -16.20 -4.12
C THR A 299 4.53 -16.69 -2.68
N ALA A 300 3.98 -17.89 -2.47
CA ALA A 300 3.89 -18.49 -1.15
C ALA A 300 5.27 -18.69 -0.51
N ARG A 301 6.24 -19.21 -1.27
CA ARG A 301 7.63 -19.33 -0.80
C ARG A 301 8.26 -17.96 -0.50
N PHE A 302 8.07 -16.97 -1.36
CA PHE A 302 8.52 -15.61 -1.09
C PHE A 302 7.98 -15.06 0.24
N LEU A 303 6.69 -15.26 0.54
CA LEU A 303 6.13 -14.86 1.83
C LEU A 303 6.81 -15.56 3.01
N LEU A 304 7.07 -16.86 2.90
CA LEU A 304 7.68 -17.67 3.97
C LEU A 304 9.16 -17.35 4.17
N ASP A 305 9.92 -17.23 3.08
CA ASP A 305 11.38 -17.16 3.09
C ASP A 305 11.88 -15.74 3.30
N GLU A 306 11.26 -14.74 2.64
CA GLU A 306 11.74 -13.35 2.65
C GLU A 306 10.98 -12.48 3.68
N LEU A 307 9.66 -12.61 3.74
CA LEU A 307 8.80 -11.85 4.66
C LEU A 307 8.50 -12.58 5.96
N GLY A 308 8.96 -13.82 6.12
CA GLY A 308 8.86 -14.57 7.36
C GLY A 308 9.71 -13.95 8.48
N SER A 309 9.12 -13.67 9.63
CA SER A 309 9.84 -13.16 10.81
C SER A 309 10.70 -14.25 11.47
N LYS A 310 11.95 -14.41 11.00
CA LYS A 310 12.98 -15.38 11.45
C LYS A 310 12.55 -16.85 11.36
N ALA A 311 13.48 -17.76 11.06
CA ALA A 311 13.16 -19.17 10.94
C ALA A 311 13.00 -19.85 12.33
N PRO A 312 11.94 -20.65 12.55
CA PRO A 312 10.75 -20.78 11.69
C PRO A 312 9.80 -19.59 11.84
N ALA A 313 9.26 -19.05 10.73
CA ALA A 313 8.49 -17.79 10.73
C ALA A 313 7.19 -17.89 11.53
N ASP A 314 7.09 -17.20 12.67
CA ASP A 314 5.86 -17.18 13.46
C ASP A 314 4.84 -16.16 12.95
N MET A 315 5.29 -15.07 12.30
CA MET A 315 4.47 -14.01 11.70
C MET A 315 5.19 -13.46 10.46
N PHE A 316 4.56 -12.51 9.76
CA PHE A 316 5.11 -11.89 8.56
C PHE A 316 5.39 -10.38 8.77
N THR A 317 6.53 -9.95 8.25
CA THR A 317 7.01 -8.57 8.27
C THR A 317 6.37 -7.76 7.13
N SER A 318 6.41 -6.42 7.22
CA SER A 318 5.59 -5.54 6.39
C SER A 318 6.05 -5.47 4.93
N SER A 319 7.35 -5.35 4.69
CA SER A 319 7.87 -5.10 3.35
C SER A 319 9.38 -5.35 3.18
N LEU A 320 9.81 -5.42 1.92
CA LEU A 320 11.18 -5.16 1.48
C LEU A 320 11.24 -3.80 0.80
N ASP A 321 12.31 -3.05 1.10
CA ASP A 321 12.63 -1.76 0.51
C ASP A 321 12.79 -1.85 -1.02
N ALA A 322 12.44 -0.76 -1.71
CA ALA A 322 12.75 -0.60 -3.13
C ALA A 322 14.26 -0.42 -3.36
N ASP A 323 14.95 0.18 -2.39
CA ASP A 323 16.37 0.50 -2.49
C ASP A 323 17.23 -0.60 -1.87
N ALA A 324 18.34 -0.91 -2.54
CA ALA A 324 19.46 -1.64 -1.97
C ALA A 324 20.73 -0.79 -2.14
N ASP A 325 21.41 -0.51 -1.03
CA ASP A 325 22.56 0.41 -0.97
C ASP A 325 22.24 1.81 -1.53
N GLY A 326 21.06 2.34 -1.18
CA GLY A 326 20.59 3.67 -1.61
C GLY A 326 20.24 3.78 -3.10
N ARG A 327 20.13 2.65 -3.81
CA ARG A 327 19.80 2.60 -5.23
C ARG A 327 18.60 1.70 -5.49
N GLU A 328 17.54 2.27 -6.06
CA GLU A 328 16.33 1.54 -6.41
C GLU A 328 16.63 0.38 -7.35
N GLY A 329 16.13 -0.81 -7.02
CA GLY A 329 16.17 -1.96 -7.92
C GLY A 329 17.55 -2.59 -8.17
N SER A 330 18.62 -2.07 -7.56
CA SER A 330 20.01 -2.40 -7.91
C SER A 330 20.35 -3.90 -7.81
N THR A 331 19.71 -4.62 -6.89
CA THR A 331 19.88 -6.08 -6.76
C THR A 331 19.12 -6.88 -7.82
N TYR A 332 18.04 -6.33 -8.39
CA TYR A 332 17.11 -7.04 -9.28
C TYR A 332 17.43 -6.92 -10.77
N VAL A 333 18.24 -5.93 -11.15
CA VAL A 333 18.55 -5.63 -12.56
C VAL A 333 19.90 -6.19 -13.02
N TRP A 334 20.03 -6.44 -14.32
CA TRP A 334 21.18 -7.13 -14.91
C TRP A 334 21.62 -6.53 -16.24
N THR A 335 22.92 -6.64 -16.54
CA THR A 335 23.46 -6.39 -17.88
C THR A 335 23.86 -7.70 -18.56
N PRO A 336 23.99 -7.75 -19.91
CA PRO A 336 24.48 -8.94 -20.61
C PRO A 336 25.86 -9.40 -20.12
N VAL A 337 26.72 -8.45 -19.76
CA VAL A 337 28.05 -8.71 -19.19
C VAL A 337 27.93 -9.44 -17.86
N GLN A 338 27.10 -8.95 -16.93
CA GLN A 338 26.90 -9.60 -15.63
C GLN A 338 26.31 -11.01 -15.75
N LEU A 339 25.39 -11.23 -16.70
CA LEU A 339 24.88 -12.57 -16.98
C LEU A 339 26.00 -13.50 -17.45
N THR A 340 26.86 -13.02 -18.34
CA THR A 340 28.02 -13.78 -18.85
C THR A 340 29.05 -14.07 -17.76
N GLU A 341 29.29 -13.13 -16.83
CA GLU A 341 30.20 -13.32 -15.69
C GLU A 341 29.71 -14.43 -14.75
N VAL A 342 28.41 -14.50 -14.48
CA VAL A 342 27.82 -15.50 -13.58
C VAL A 342 27.67 -16.87 -14.24
N LEU A 343 27.23 -16.89 -15.51
CA LEU A 343 26.77 -18.10 -16.19
C LEU A 343 27.76 -18.63 -17.23
N GLY A 344 28.79 -17.86 -17.57
CA GLY A 344 29.65 -18.13 -18.71
C GLY A 344 29.02 -17.70 -20.05
N GLY A 345 29.78 -17.83 -21.13
CA GLY A 345 29.40 -17.27 -22.43
C GLY A 345 28.14 -17.85 -23.07
N ASP A 346 27.90 -19.17 -22.92
CA ASP A 346 26.74 -19.81 -23.56
C ASP A 346 25.45 -19.57 -22.78
N ASP A 347 25.41 -19.95 -21.50
CA ASP A 347 24.25 -19.73 -20.63
C ASP A 347 23.98 -18.23 -20.41
N GLY A 348 25.01 -17.36 -20.41
CA GLY A 348 24.84 -15.92 -20.30
C GLY A 348 24.09 -15.30 -21.47
N ARG A 349 24.45 -15.66 -22.72
CA ARG A 349 23.74 -15.19 -23.92
C ARG A 349 22.32 -15.75 -23.99
N TRP A 350 22.17 -17.04 -23.67
CA TRP A 350 20.85 -17.67 -23.61
C TRP A 350 19.95 -17.02 -22.57
N ALA A 351 20.46 -16.74 -21.37
CA ALA A 351 19.73 -16.04 -20.32
C ALA A 351 19.34 -14.62 -20.74
N ALA A 352 20.22 -13.90 -21.46
CA ALA A 352 19.91 -12.56 -21.94
C ALA A 352 18.71 -12.56 -22.90
N GLU A 353 18.63 -13.53 -23.81
CA GLU A 353 17.49 -13.71 -24.71
C GLU A 353 16.21 -14.09 -23.94
N VAL A 354 16.30 -15.09 -23.07
CA VAL A 354 15.16 -15.61 -22.31
C VAL A 354 14.56 -14.55 -21.37
N PHE A 355 15.42 -13.77 -20.71
CA PHE A 355 14.97 -12.78 -19.73
C PHE A 355 14.78 -11.36 -20.30
N GLY A 356 15.05 -11.15 -21.58
CA GLY A 356 14.92 -9.84 -22.23
C GLY A 356 15.95 -8.81 -21.76
N VAL A 357 17.18 -9.25 -21.48
CA VAL A 357 18.31 -8.39 -21.08
C VAL A 357 19.06 -7.91 -22.31
N THR A 358 19.19 -6.58 -22.46
CA THR A 358 19.79 -5.96 -23.66
C THR A 358 20.87 -4.96 -23.27
N GLU A 359 21.77 -4.61 -24.20
CA GLU A 359 22.79 -3.57 -24.00
C GLU A 359 22.19 -2.18 -23.78
N ALA A 360 21.01 -1.91 -24.34
CA ALA A 360 20.31 -0.64 -24.12
C ALA A 360 19.71 -0.53 -22.71
N GLY A 361 19.43 -1.68 -22.08
CA GLY A 361 18.68 -1.75 -20.82
C GLY A 361 17.18 -1.50 -21.00
N THR A 362 16.40 -1.99 -20.04
CA THR A 362 15.00 -1.55 -19.84
C THR A 362 14.87 -0.62 -18.64
N PHE A 363 15.96 -0.46 -17.87
CA PHE A 363 16.06 0.34 -16.67
C PHE A 363 17.34 1.19 -16.71
N GLU A 364 17.56 1.97 -15.66
CA GLU A 364 18.64 2.92 -15.55
C GLU A 364 20.03 2.29 -15.78
N HIS A 365 20.96 3.12 -16.25
CA HIS A 365 22.37 2.76 -16.45
C HIS A 365 22.61 1.52 -17.34
N GLY A 366 21.74 1.31 -18.35
CA GLY A 366 21.89 0.20 -19.29
C GLY A 366 21.58 -1.18 -18.68
N THR A 367 20.91 -1.21 -17.54
CA THR A 367 20.47 -2.46 -16.90
C THR A 367 19.08 -2.86 -17.37
N SER A 368 18.75 -4.14 -17.31
CA SER A 368 17.42 -4.66 -17.62
C SER A 368 16.78 -5.33 -16.42
N VAL A 369 15.48 -5.08 -16.26
CA VAL A 369 14.61 -5.88 -15.37
C VAL A 369 14.33 -7.21 -16.06
N LEU A 370 14.52 -8.32 -15.34
CA LEU A 370 14.28 -9.65 -15.89
C LEU A 370 12.78 -9.85 -16.14
N GLN A 371 12.44 -10.26 -17.35
CA GLN A 371 11.09 -10.66 -17.76
C GLN A 371 11.09 -12.15 -18.13
N LEU A 372 9.94 -12.81 -18.31
CA LEU A 372 9.89 -14.16 -18.89
C LEU A 372 8.74 -14.26 -19.91
N PRO A 373 8.89 -13.62 -21.09
CA PRO A 373 7.82 -13.49 -22.07
C PRO A 373 7.28 -14.83 -22.59
N ALA A 374 8.13 -15.87 -22.62
CA ALA A 374 7.77 -17.23 -22.99
C ALA A 374 8.47 -18.23 -22.07
N ASP A 375 7.88 -19.41 -21.89
CA ASP A 375 8.59 -20.51 -21.22
C ASP A 375 9.56 -21.14 -22.25
N PRO A 376 10.86 -21.27 -21.92
CA PRO A 376 11.83 -21.88 -22.82
C PRO A 376 11.63 -23.40 -22.91
N ASP A 377 12.04 -23.98 -24.04
CA ASP A 377 11.94 -25.43 -24.28
C ASP A 377 12.78 -26.26 -23.29
N ASP A 378 13.91 -25.73 -22.82
CA ASP A 378 14.80 -26.38 -21.85
C ASP A 378 14.53 -25.88 -20.42
N ALA A 379 13.51 -26.44 -19.80
CA ALA A 379 13.15 -26.13 -18.41
C ALA A 379 14.28 -26.46 -17.41
N ALA A 380 15.07 -27.51 -17.66
CA ALA A 380 16.18 -27.89 -16.78
C ALA A 380 17.31 -26.86 -16.83
N ARG A 381 17.60 -26.29 -18.01
CA ARG A 381 18.53 -25.17 -18.16
C ARG A 381 17.99 -23.92 -17.48
N LEU A 382 16.71 -23.60 -17.65
CA LEU A 382 16.09 -22.47 -16.96
C LEU A 382 16.26 -22.56 -15.44
N ASP A 383 15.97 -23.72 -14.84
CA ASP A 383 16.07 -23.91 -13.39
C ASP A 383 17.52 -23.75 -12.90
N ARG A 384 18.50 -24.31 -13.62
CA ARG A 384 19.93 -24.13 -13.29
C ARG A 384 20.36 -22.67 -13.39
N VAL A 385 19.98 -21.98 -14.47
CA VAL A 385 20.30 -20.57 -14.69
C VAL A 385 19.67 -19.68 -13.62
N ARG A 386 18.38 -19.87 -13.32
CA ARG A 386 17.69 -19.13 -12.26
C ARG A 386 18.37 -19.33 -10.91
N ALA A 387 18.75 -20.58 -10.57
CA ALA A 387 19.44 -20.87 -9.33
C ALA A 387 20.80 -20.17 -9.24
N ALA A 388 21.61 -20.22 -10.31
CA ALA A 388 22.91 -19.54 -10.35
C ALA A 388 22.78 -18.02 -10.25
N LEU A 389 21.84 -17.42 -10.98
CA LEU A 389 21.56 -15.98 -10.90
C LEU A 389 21.03 -15.57 -9.52
N LEU A 390 20.19 -16.40 -8.89
CA LEU A 390 19.71 -16.14 -7.53
C LEU A 390 20.86 -16.16 -6.52
N VAL A 391 21.78 -17.13 -6.61
CA VAL A 391 22.97 -17.17 -5.76
C VAL A 391 23.82 -15.91 -5.94
N ALA A 392 24.07 -15.51 -7.19
CA ALA A 392 24.82 -14.29 -7.48
C ALA A 392 24.08 -13.03 -7.00
N ARG A 393 22.76 -12.99 -7.09
CA ARG A 393 21.94 -11.88 -6.57
C ARG A 393 22.06 -11.77 -5.06
N LEU A 394 21.98 -12.87 -4.34
CA LEU A 394 22.05 -12.88 -2.86
C LEU A 394 23.40 -12.41 -2.32
N ALA A 395 24.46 -12.40 -3.15
CA ALA A 395 25.75 -11.81 -2.80
C ALA A 395 25.82 -10.28 -2.99
N ARG A 396 24.83 -9.68 -3.65
CA ARG A 396 24.70 -8.22 -3.79
C ARG A 396 24.13 -7.62 -2.50
N ALA A 397 24.22 -6.30 -2.36
CA ALA A 397 23.42 -5.59 -1.36
C ALA A 397 21.93 -5.97 -1.51
N GLN A 398 21.31 -6.37 -0.42
CA GLN A 398 19.89 -6.73 -0.39
C GLN A 398 19.06 -5.56 0.14
N PRO A 399 17.80 -5.42 -0.31
CA PRO A 399 16.91 -4.41 0.21
C PRO A 399 16.70 -4.61 1.71
N ALA A 400 16.60 -3.49 2.44
CA ALA A 400 16.27 -3.54 3.85
C ALA A 400 14.86 -4.12 4.04
N ARG A 401 14.67 -4.82 5.15
CA ARG A 401 13.35 -5.35 5.53
C ARG A 401 12.74 -4.45 6.59
N ASP A 402 11.51 -4.00 6.39
CA ASP A 402 10.73 -3.43 7.49
C ASP A 402 10.14 -4.60 8.29
N ASP A 403 10.73 -4.85 9.46
CA ASP A 403 10.37 -5.94 10.37
C ASP A 403 9.03 -5.71 11.10
N LYS A 404 8.32 -4.61 10.80
CA LYS A 404 7.03 -4.31 11.41
C LYS A 404 6.01 -5.39 11.07
N VAL A 405 5.34 -5.92 12.10
CA VAL A 405 4.22 -6.86 11.95
C VAL A 405 2.94 -6.05 12.05
N VAL A 406 2.16 -5.99 10.96
CA VAL A 406 0.87 -5.30 10.90
C VAL A 406 -0.27 -6.32 10.93
N THR A 407 -1.24 -6.13 11.83
CA THR A 407 -2.35 -7.06 12.05
C THR A 407 -3.17 -7.31 10.79
N SER A 408 -3.64 -6.25 10.10
CA SER A 408 -4.44 -6.44 8.89
C SER A 408 -3.70 -7.21 7.80
N TRP A 409 -2.41 -6.91 7.60
CA TRP A 409 -1.61 -7.53 6.54
C TRP A 409 -1.29 -8.99 6.84
N ASN A 410 -1.04 -9.33 8.10
CA ASN A 410 -0.89 -10.70 8.52
C ASN A 410 -2.24 -11.46 8.45
N GLY A 411 -3.38 -10.80 8.71
CA GLY A 411 -4.71 -11.38 8.47
C GLY A 411 -4.95 -11.75 6.99
N LEU A 412 -4.51 -10.89 6.07
CA LEU A 412 -4.49 -11.19 4.63
C LEU A 412 -3.57 -12.37 4.31
N ALA A 413 -2.36 -12.40 4.87
CA ALA A 413 -1.41 -13.49 4.67
C ALA A 413 -1.96 -14.84 5.20
N ILE A 414 -2.57 -14.86 6.38
CA ILE A 414 -3.24 -16.05 6.95
C ILE A 414 -4.31 -16.56 6.00
N THR A 415 -5.17 -15.67 5.50
CA THR A 415 -6.23 -16.03 4.53
C THR A 415 -5.63 -16.63 3.27
N ALA A 416 -4.64 -15.95 2.67
CA ALA A 416 -4.00 -16.37 1.43
C ALA A 416 -3.28 -17.71 1.56
N LEU A 417 -2.54 -17.93 2.65
CA LEU A 417 -1.81 -19.18 2.91
C LEU A 417 -2.76 -20.34 3.22
N ALA A 418 -3.84 -20.11 3.98
CA ALA A 418 -4.85 -21.12 4.24
C ALA A 418 -5.53 -21.57 2.94
N GLU A 419 -5.97 -20.63 2.09
CA GLU A 419 -6.63 -20.97 0.82
C GLU A 419 -5.63 -21.55 -0.21
N ALA A 420 -4.39 -21.05 -0.26
CA ALA A 420 -3.35 -21.58 -1.13
C ALA A 420 -2.92 -23.00 -0.76
N SER A 421 -2.96 -23.36 0.53
CA SER A 421 -2.67 -24.73 0.98
C SER A 421 -3.56 -25.77 0.28
N VAL A 422 -4.84 -25.42 0.08
CA VAL A 422 -5.82 -26.26 -0.60
C VAL A 422 -5.61 -26.25 -2.11
N ALA A 423 -5.34 -25.08 -2.70
CA ALA A 423 -5.14 -24.96 -4.14
C ALA A 423 -3.86 -25.65 -4.64
N LEU A 424 -2.82 -25.66 -3.82
CA LEU A 424 -1.50 -26.19 -4.18
C LEU A 424 -1.26 -27.62 -3.69
N ASP A 425 -2.12 -28.12 -2.80
CA ASP A 425 -1.94 -29.36 -2.05
C ASP A 425 -0.66 -29.33 -1.20
N ASP A 426 -0.49 -28.25 -0.43
CA ASP A 426 0.69 -28.01 0.41
C ASP A 426 0.30 -27.72 1.88
N PRO A 427 0.38 -28.73 2.77
CA PRO A 427 0.02 -28.57 4.18
C PRO A 427 0.98 -27.65 4.96
N ALA A 428 2.19 -27.37 4.46
CA ALA A 428 3.11 -26.45 5.14
C ALA A 428 2.55 -25.02 5.16
N LEU A 429 1.80 -24.62 4.13
CA LEU A 429 1.15 -23.30 4.05
C LEU A 429 0.06 -23.17 5.12
N ALA A 430 -0.75 -24.21 5.33
CA ALA A 430 -1.76 -24.24 6.39
C ALA A 430 -1.11 -24.14 7.78
N HIS A 431 0.02 -24.82 7.98
CA HIS A 431 0.77 -24.76 9.23
C HIS A 431 1.32 -23.35 9.51
N ALA A 432 1.88 -22.69 8.49
CA ALA A 432 2.35 -21.31 8.60
C ALA A 432 1.22 -20.33 8.93
N ALA A 433 0.07 -20.45 8.25
CA ALA A 433 -1.12 -19.65 8.54
C ALA A 433 -1.58 -19.81 9.99
N ARG A 434 -1.63 -21.05 10.50
CA ARG A 434 -2.04 -21.35 11.89
C ARG A 434 -1.07 -20.76 12.92
N ARG A 435 0.24 -20.88 12.69
CA ARG A 435 1.26 -20.28 13.57
C ARG A 435 1.16 -18.77 13.61
N CYS A 436 0.99 -18.13 12.45
CA CYS A 436 0.75 -16.70 12.33
C CYS A 436 -0.47 -16.24 13.12
N ALA A 437 -1.62 -16.89 12.93
CA ALA A 437 -2.84 -16.55 13.66
C ALA A 437 -2.65 -16.70 15.19
N THR A 438 -2.02 -17.78 15.64
CA THR A 438 -1.75 -18.02 17.06
C THR A 438 -0.89 -16.91 17.64
N ARG A 439 0.25 -16.61 16.99
CA ARG A 439 1.20 -15.64 17.51
C ARG A 439 0.64 -14.22 17.49
N LEU A 440 -0.13 -13.86 16.46
CA LEU A 440 -0.83 -12.58 16.40
C LEU A 440 -1.82 -12.41 17.54
N LEU A 441 -2.64 -13.43 17.83
CA LEU A 441 -3.60 -13.36 18.94
C LEU A 441 -2.87 -13.23 20.28
N ASP A 442 -1.80 -14.00 20.49
CA ASP A 442 -1.00 -13.96 21.72
C ASP A 442 -0.31 -12.61 21.94
N LEU A 443 0.17 -11.98 20.86
CA LEU A 443 0.98 -10.77 20.94
C LEU A 443 0.16 -9.49 20.81
N HIS A 444 -0.73 -9.40 19.82
CA HIS A 444 -1.43 -8.16 19.49
C HIS A 444 -2.74 -7.97 20.26
N VAL A 445 -3.23 -8.98 20.99
CA VAL A 445 -4.36 -8.80 21.92
C VAL A 445 -3.82 -8.43 23.29
N VAL A 446 -3.84 -7.14 23.60
CA VAL A 446 -3.36 -6.59 24.88
C VAL A 446 -4.56 -6.07 25.68
N ASP A 447 -4.74 -6.57 26.90
CA ASP A 447 -5.88 -6.23 27.77
C ASP A 447 -7.25 -6.40 27.08
N GLY A 448 -7.38 -7.48 26.29
CA GLY A 448 -8.57 -7.80 25.50
C GLY A 448 -8.80 -6.86 24.30
N ARG A 449 -7.80 -6.06 23.91
CA ARG A 449 -7.89 -5.13 22.79
C ARG A 449 -6.86 -5.46 21.72
N LEU A 450 -7.33 -5.52 20.48
CA LEU A 450 -6.45 -5.70 19.33
C LEU A 450 -5.59 -4.44 19.09
N ARG A 451 -4.31 -4.67 18.87
CA ARG A 451 -3.31 -3.68 18.49
C ARG A 451 -3.00 -3.79 17.01
N ARG A 452 -2.55 -2.69 16.42
CA ARG A 452 -2.32 -2.61 14.97
C ARG A 452 -0.97 -3.19 14.57
N ALA A 453 0.08 -2.85 15.31
CA ALA A 453 1.44 -3.14 14.90
C ALA A 453 2.35 -3.52 16.07
N SER A 454 3.37 -4.30 15.78
CA SER A 454 4.51 -4.56 16.65
C SER A 454 5.82 -4.55 15.88
N LEU A 455 6.93 -4.35 16.59
CA LEU A 455 8.28 -4.40 16.04
C LEU A 455 9.19 -5.16 17.00
N GLY A 456 9.92 -6.15 16.52
CA GLY A 456 10.83 -6.95 17.36
C GLY A 456 10.14 -7.65 18.54
N GLY A 457 8.85 -7.96 18.41
CA GLY A 457 8.03 -8.54 19.48
C GLY A 457 7.50 -7.52 20.50
N VAL A 458 7.74 -6.23 20.32
CA VAL A 458 7.20 -5.16 21.16
C VAL A 458 5.99 -4.54 20.48
N VAL A 459 4.84 -4.57 21.16
CA VAL A 459 3.58 -4.06 20.63
C VAL A 459 3.56 -2.53 20.72
N GLY A 460 3.20 -1.87 19.62
CA GLY A 460 3.08 -0.42 19.56
C GLY A 460 1.79 0.09 20.19
N ASP A 461 1.74 1.41 20.43
CA ASP A 461 0.57 2.06 21.03
C ASP A 461 -0.63 2.17 20.07
N SER A 462 -0.40 2.05 18.75
CA SER A 462 -1.44 2.17 17.74
C SER A 462 -2.57 1.15 17.94
N ALA A 463 -3.77 1.69 18.18
CA ALA A 463 -4.99 0.88 18.29
C ALA A 463 -5.35 0.27 16.93
N ALA A 464 -5.88 -0.95 16.95
CA ALA A 464 -6.41 -1.59 15.75
C ALA A 464 -7.60 -0.78 15.18
N ILE A 465 -7.61 -0.63 13.86
CA ILE A 465 -8.71 -0.02 13.10
C ILE A 465 -9.65 -1.09 12.55
N LEU A 466 -10.71 -0.68 11.85
CA LEU A 466 -11.68 -1.60 11.23
C LEU A 466 -11.00 -2.67 10.37
N GLU A 467 -10.03 -2.25 9.56
CA GLU A 467 -9.30 -3.15 8.65
C GLU A 467 -8.57 -4.27 9.41
N ASP A 468 -7.91 -3.96 10.53
CA ASP A 468 -7.20 -4.94 11.35
C ASP A 468 -8.14 -6.04 11.86
N HIS A 469 -9.31 -5.65 12.34
CA HIS A 469 -10.32 -6.59 12.81
C HIS A 469 -10.91 -7.41 11.66
N ALA A 470 -11.24 -6.77 10.54
CA ALA A 470 -11.88 -7.43 9.40
C ALA A 470 -10.96 -8.47 8.74
N MET A 471 -9.70 -8.10 8.51
CA MET A 471 -8.73 -9.00 7.85
C MET A 471 -8.30 -10.14 8.77
N LEU A 472 -8.11 -9.87 10.07
CA LEU A 472 -7.81 -10.93 11.04
C LEU A 472 -9.00 -11.90 11.16
N ALA A 473 -10.23 -11.39 11.35
CA ALA A 473 -11.41 -12.24 11.44
C ALA A 473 -11.60 -13.10 10.18
N THR A 474 -11.34 -12.55 8.99
CA THR A 474 -11.38 -13.31 7.73
C THR A 474 -10.37 -14.46 7.73
N GLY A 475 -9.13 -14.20 8.14
CA GLY A 475 -8.10 -15.24 8.24
C GLY A 475 -8.43 -16.33 9.26
N LEU A 476 -8.97 -15.95 10.42
CA LEU A 476 -9.43 -16.90 11.44
C LEU A 476 -10.60 -17.76 10.93
N LEU A 477 -11.54 -17.18 10.19
CA LEU A 477 -12.63 -17.94 9.57
C LEU A 477 -12.12 -18.90 8.48
N ALA A 478 -11.12 -18.50 7.70
CA ALA A 478 -10.47 -19.39 6.74
C ALA A 478 -9.80 -20.59 7.44
N LEU A 479 -9.12 -20.36 8.57
CA LEU A 479 -8.56 -21.44 9.38
C LEU A 479 -9.64 -22.34 10.00
N TYR A 480 -10.75 -21.77 10.47
CA TYR A 480 -11.89 -22.55 10.95
C TYR A 480 -12.47 -23.45 9.85
N GLN A 481 -12.66 -22.91 8.63
CA GLN A 481 -13.13 -23.71 7.49
C GLN A 481 -12.15 -24.83 7.12
N LEU A 482 -10.86 -24.58 7.24
CA LEU A 482 -9.81 -25.55 6.90
C LEU A 482 -9.65 -26.66 7.97
N THR A 483 -9.80 -26.33 9.25
CA THR A 483 -9.41 -27.21 10.37
C THR A 483 -10.57 -27.69 11.24
N SER A 484 -11.72 -27.00 11.20
CA SER A 484 -12.84 -27.16 12.14
C SER A 484 -12.47 -26.95 13.62
N GLU A 485 -11.32 -26.33 13.93
CA GLU A 485 -10.92 -25.99 15.29
C GLU A 485 -11.74 -24.77 15.79
N GLY A 486 -12.69 -25.00 16.71
CA GLY A 486 -13.66 -23.98 17.16
C GLY A 486 -13.07 -22.74 17.84
N ALA A 487 -11.81 -22.80 18.29
CA ALA A 487 -11.10 -21.65 18.83
C ALA A 487 -10.98 -20.51 17.81
N TRP A 488 -10.76 -20.82 16.52
CA TRP A 488 -10.65 -19.82 15.46
C TRP A 488 -11.97 -19.09 15.22
N LEU A 489 -13.08 -19.81 15.20
CA LEU A 489 -14.42 -19.22 15.06
C LEU A 489 -14.73 -18.29 16.23
N THR A 490 -14.44 -18.73 17.46
CA THR A 490 -14.67 -17.94 18.67
C THR A 490 -13.89 -16.63 18.62
N ALA A 491 -12.59 -16.69 18.35
CA ALA A 491 -11.74 -15.50 18.24
C ALA A 491 -12.19 -14.55 17.12
N ALA A 492 -12.66 -15.07 15.98
CA ALA A 492 -13.20 -14.27 14.89
C ALA A 492 -14.48 -13.53 15.30
N VAL A 493 -15.43 -14.22 15.94
CA VAL A 493 -16.70 -13.66 16.41
C VAL A 493 -16.47 -12.61 17.49
N ASP A 494 -15.55 -12.85 18.42
CA ASP A 494 -15.18 -11.88 19.46
C ASP A 494 -14.58 -10.61 18.84
N GLY A 495 -13.69 -10.77 17.86
CA GLY A 495 -13.11 -9.64 17.12
C GLY A 495 -14.15 -8.81 16.37
N VAL A 496 -15.10 -9.46 15.69
CA VAL A 496 -16.20 -8.78 14.98
C VAL A 496 -17.18 -8.12 15.97
N SER A 497 -17.44 -8.73 17.12
CA SER A 497 -18.32 -8.16 18.15
C SER A 497 -17.74 -6.85 18.70
N GLN A 498 -16.42 -6.81 18.93
CA GLN A 498 -15.72 -5.56 19.29
C GLN A 498 -15.88 -4.48 18.22
N VAL A 499 -15.94 -4.86 16.93
CA VAL A 499 -16.20 -3.91 15.85
C VAL A 499 -17.61 -3.32 15.97
N VAL A 500 -18.62 -4.17 16.15
CA VAL A 500 -20.02 -3.73 16.28
C VAL A 500 -20.20 -2.81 17.48
N GLU A 501 -19.69 -3.19 18.66
CA GLU A 501 -19.81 -2.37 19.86
C GLU A 501 -19.14 -1.01 19.72
N ARG A 502 -17.93 -0.96 19.14
CA ARG A 502 -17.14 0.28 19.12
C ARG A 502 -17.47 1.18 17.97
N PHE A 503 -17.68 0.59 16.80
CA PHE A 503 -17.84 1.35 15.58
C PHE A 503 -19.31 1.51 15.17
N MET A 504 -20.17 0.53 15.43
CA MET A 504 -21.59 0.60 15.06
C MET A 504 -22.46 1.26 16.14
N HIS A 505 -22.17 1.05 17.42
CA HIS A 505 -22.99 1.65 18.50
C HIS A 505 -22.77 3.16 18.63
N ARG A 506 -21.55 3.66 18.36
CA ARG A 506 -21.27 5.11 18.33
C ARG A 506 -21.93 5.82 17.15
N ALA A 507 -22.19 5.11 16.05
CA ALA A 507 -22.94 5.64 14.90
C ALA A 507 -24.45 5.76 15.15
N ARG A 508 -25.01 5.06 16.15
CA ARG A 508 -26.44 5.16 16.51
C ARG A 508 -26.77 6.32 17.46
N HIS A 509 -25.78 6.84 18.21
CA HIS A 509 -25.98 7.94 19.17
C HIS A 509 -25.52 9.31 18.65
N ARG A 510 -25.02 9.39 17.42
CA ARG A 510 -24.85 10.62 16.66
C ARG A 510 -25.48 10.34 15.30
N GLU A 511 -26.45 11.14 14.85
CA GLU A 511 -27.07 11.01 13.52
C GLU A 511 -26.09 11.33 12.38
N HIS A 512 -24.99 10.57 12.26
CA HIS A 512 -23.92 10.80 11.30
C HIS A 512 -23.46 9.45 10.73
N GLY A 513 -23.46 9.35 9.40
CA GLY A 513 -23.15 8.15 8.62
C GLY A 513 -21.73 7.60 8.81
N PHE A 514 -21.61 6.33 8.40
CA PHE A 514 -20.52 5.36 8.56
C PHE A 514 -19.11 5.86 8.14
N MET A 515 -18.03 5.59 8.88
CA MET A 515 -17.28 4.32 9.08
C MET A 515 -16.22 3.98 8.00
N LEU A 516 -15.28 4.92 7.83
CA LEU A 516 -13.87 4.66 7.52
C LEU A 516 -13.08 5.63 8.41
N ALA A 517 -12.29 5.12 9.36
CA ALA A 517 -11.46 5.92 10.29
C ALA A 517 -12.20 6.92 11.23
N LEU A 518 -12.93 6.42 12.24
CA LEU A 518 -13.48 7.27 13.30
C LEU A 518 -12.93 6.94 14.68
N VAL A 519 -11.68 7.33 14.89
CA VAL A 519 -11.23 7.88 16.19
C VAL A 519 -10.56 9.25 16.03
N THR A 520 -10.16 9.66 14.81
CA THR A 520 -9.47 10.94 14.54
C THR A 520 -10.24 11.94 13.68
N ALA A 521 -11.20 11.51 12.86
CA ALA A 521 -11.99 12.45 12.05
C ALA A 521 -12.87 13.41 12.89
N ALA A 522 -13.13 13.10 14.16
CA ALA A 522 -13.85 13.98 15.08
C ALA A 522 -13.09 15.28 15.43
N THR A 523 -11.80 15.36 15.15
CA THR A 523 -10.98 16.57 15.37
C THR A 523 -10.95 17.52 14.17
N CYS A 524 -11.21 17.04 12.95
CA CYS A 524 -11.05 17.83 11.72
C CYS A 524 -12.35 18.48 11.21
N CYS A 525 -13.52 18.04 11.68
CA CYS A 525 -14.82 18.57 11.29
C CYS A 525 -15.63 18.89 12.56
N GLY A 526 -15.79 20.19 12.85
CA GLY A 526 -16.68 20.65 13.93
C GLY A 526 -18.13 20.18 13.75
N PRO A 527 -19.00 20.36 14.76
CA PRO A 527 -20.35 19.81 14.77
C PRO A 527 -21.23 20.38 13.63
N PRO A 528 -21.91 19.54 12.82
CA PRO A 528 -22.88 19.99 11.81
C PRO A 528 -24.24 20.41 12.38
N ASP A 529 -24.96 21.24 11.62
CA ASP A 529 -26.33 21.76 11.87
C ASP A 529 -27.40 20.64 11.87
N PRO A 530 -28.32 20.58 12.87
CA PRO A 530 -29.28 19.51 13.12
C PRO A 530 -30.42 19.28 12.08
N ARG A 531 -30.28 19.67 10.80
CA ARG A 531 -31.40 19.60 9.83
C ARG A 531 -31.22 18.78 8.55
N SER A 532 -30.12 18.05 8.33
CA SER A 532 -30.00 17.20 7.13
C SER A 532 -30.13 15.70 7.44
N ARG A 533 -31.22 15.10 6.95
CA ARG A 533 -31.54 13.68 7.12
C ARG A 533 -30.79 12.82 6.06
N LEU A 534 -29.93 11.93 6.57
CA LEU A 534 -29.53 10.57 6.18
C LEU A 534 -29.76 10.06 4.74
N MET A 535 -28.72 9.43 4.12
CA MET A 535 -28.74 8.11 3.43
C MET A 535 -27.31 7.64 2.95
N PRO A 536 -27.02 6.34 2.63
CA PRO A 536 -25.66 5.73 2.45
C PRO A 536 -25.06 5.43 1.03
N THR A 537 -23.72 5.22 0.92
CA THR A 537 -22.85 5.59 -0.27
C THR A 537 -22.47 4.60 -1.34
N GLY A 538 -22.65 5.03 -2.61
CA GLY A 538 -21.92 4.59 -3.80
C GLY A 538 -21.38 5.80 -4.61
N ARG A 539 -20.30 5.58 -5.38
CA ARG A 539 -19.46 6.57 -6.08
C ARG A 539 -20.17 7.30 -7.26
N PRO A 540 -19.81 8.54 -7.64
CA PRO A 540 -20.36 9.19 -8.83
C PRO A 540 -19.63 8.76 -10.13
N PRO A 541 -20.26 8.91 -11.31
CA PRO A 541 -19.69 8.56 -12.61
C PRO A 541 -18.70 9.63 -13.12
N SER A 542 -17.78 9.20 -13.98
CA SER A 542 -16.81 10.01 -14.71
C SER A 542 -17.46 11.15 -15.53
N GLY A 543 -17.29 12.40 -15.08
CA GLY A 543 -17.60 13.60 -15.84
C GLY A 543 -16.35 14.22 -16.45
N ARG A 544 -16.27 14.28 -17.78
CA ARG A 544 -15.21 15.00 -18.53
C ARG A 544 -15.27 16.49 -18.19
N PHE A 545 -14.24 17.03 -17.56
CA PHE A 545 -14.03 18.48 -17.50
C PHE A 545 -13.42 18.99 -18.82
N ARG A 546 -14.14 19.91 -19.49
CA ARG A 546 -13.67 20.66 -20.65
C ARG A 546 -12.50 21.56 -20.25
N ARG A 547 -11.37 21.43 -20.95
CA ARG A 547 -10.34 22.49 -21.02
C ARG A 547 -10.99 23.75 -21.62
N ILE A 548 -10.94 24.86 -20.90
CA ILE A 548 -11.11 26.18 -21.50
C ILE A 548 -9.71 26.63 -21.92
N ALA A 549 -9.52 26.72 -23.23
CA ALA A 549 -8.41 27.43 -23.84
C ALA A 549 -8.69 28.94 -23.74
N GLU A 550 -7.63 29.74 -23.59
CA GLU A 550 -7.23 30.73 -24.61
C GLU A 550 -5.90 31.41 -24.22
N ALA A 551 -4.96 31.38 -25.18
CA ALA A 551 -3.77 32.24 -25.30
C ALA A 551 -4.21 33.65 -25.80
N PRO A 552 -3.37 34.63 -26.25
CA PRO A 552 -2.00 34.59 -26.79
C PRO A 552 -1.04 35.61 -26.11
N ALA A 553 0.28 35.72 -26.36
CA ALA A 553 1.13 35.40 -27.50
C ALA A 553 2.53 34.95 -27.04
#